data_AF-A0A841GZN8-F1
#
_entry.id   AF-A0A841GZN8-F1
#
_cell.length_a   1.000
_cell.length_b   1.000
_cell.length_c   1.000
_cell.angle_alpha   90.00
_cell.angle_beta   90.00
_cell.angle_gamma   90.00
#
_symmetry.space_group_name_H-M   'P 1'
#
loop_
_entity.id
_entity.type
_entity.pdbx_description
1 polymer ?
#
loop_
_entity_poly.entity_id
_entity_poly.type
_entity_poly.pdbx_seq_one_letter_code
_entity_poly.pdbx_strand_id
1 'polypeptide(L)'
;MDSILFWNGVALEANRVSHTDPDKREQNGPTLSSRALAIVHLAMYDAYAGIVGGAGFPRYLNPAPPPPVAPPALSARDAVAGAAHQTLSALYPTQVDFFNSQLFPFDFTIPSFTFGRVVGNAVLAARANDMDARDAGYRTSTNRGRHRADPDNPGQGFHAPFYGAQTRGFAITTRHGLTPPPFAGGTSPQYLQALRDVRIRGIRTDLTAALPNALASERRTPRETADGIFWAYDGSIRLGTPPRLYNQIIRQVAFQKGNTEGDNARLFAFVNAAMGDAGILAWEAKYCHDFWRPVVGIREHDENLGPAAPYPVAVNFDDGDPGWLPQGAPSTNAPGVKNFTPNFPAYPSGHATFGAAALHVTRMFYGIAPGDKNPDALFPGTFVSDEFNGRNQDNDGTVRPRYTHPFPGGLWEMIVENAASRVLLGVHWIFDAYDFVADADGNLQPSFANENIGGVGLGLRIARDVFAAGGGLAPKMTPAGAAVPPITTPAADSPMPARPRQPASVNGCIGGPAINPGSATIDVGAAEESPATAVQDEYPSGLSEK
;
A
#
# COMPACT_ATOMS: atom_id res chain seq x y z
N MET A 1 16.74 26.17 9.56
CA MET A 1 15.70 25.11 9.59
C MET A 1 15.65 24.51 8.21
N ASP A 2 15.69 23.18 8.11
CA ASP A 2 15.50 22.48 6.83
C ASP A 2 13.99 22.44 6.50
N SER A 3 13.58 23.12 5.42
CA SER A 3 12.16 23.19 5.04
C SER A 3 11.64 21.88 4.48
N ILE A 4 12.49 21.06 3.87
CA ILE A 4 12.09 19.77 3.32
C ILE A 4 11.73 18.82 4.45
N LEU A 5 12.60 18.68 5.46
CA LEU A 5 12.32 17.84 6.62
C LEU A 5 11.18 18.40 7.48
N PHE A 6 11.00 19.73 7.53
CA PHE A 6 9.85 20.33 8.20
C PHE A 6 8.54 19.89 7.53
N TRP A 7 8.37 20.17 6.23
CA TRP A 7 7.13 19.88 5.50
C TRP A 7 6.90 18.38 5.26
N ASN A 8 7.95 17.57 5.17
CA ASN A 8 7.80 16.12 5.24
C ASN A 8 7.12 15.72 6.56
N GLY A 9 7.56 16.26 7.70
CA GLY A 9 6.93 16.00 9.00
C GLY A 9 5.45 16.41 9.03
N VAL A 10 5.11 17.57 8.46
CA VAL A 10 3.71 18.04 8.32
C VAL A 10 2.89 17.09 7.45
N ALA A 11 3.44 16.60 6.34
CA ALA A 11 2.76 15.64 5.46
C ALA A 11 2.54 14.27 6.13
N LEU A 12 3.49 13.82 6.97
CA LEU A 12 3.32 12.60 7.77
C LEU A 12 2.22 12.76 8.82
N GLU A 13 2.09 13.96 9.39
CA GLU A 13 1.01 14.26 10.33
C GLU A 13 -0.35 14.29 9.62
N ALA A 14 -0.43 14.87 8.43
CA ALA A 14 -1.64 14.83 7.60
C ALA A 14 -2.09 13.40 7.28
N ASN A 15 -1.11 12.53 6.95
CA ASN A 15 -1.37 11.10 6.75
C ASN A 15 -1.94 10.45 8.01
N ARG A 16 -1.32 10.68 9.18
CA ARG A 16 -1.76 10.13 10.46
C ARG A 16 -3.19 10.56 10.78
N VAL A 17 -3.49 11.85 10.66
CA VAL A 17 -4.80 12.44 10.97
C VAL A 17 -5.88 11.88 10.05
N SER A 18 -5.61 11.74 8.76
CA SER A 18 -6.59 11.23 7.79
C SER A 18 -7.08 9.81 8.11
N HIS A 19 -6.23 9.01 8.77
CA HIS A 19 -6.52 7.64 9.22
C HIS A 19 -7.00 7.57 10.68
N THR A 20 -7.04 8.70 11.38
CA THR A 20 -7.45 8.79 12.79
C THR A 20 -8.85 9.36 12.93
N ASP A 21 -9.09 10.48 12.26
CA ASP A 21 -10.28 11.30 12.42
C ASP A 21 -11.30 10.92 11.34
N PRO A 22 -12.50 10.41 11.71
CA PRO A 22 -13.51 10.01 10.74
C PRO A 22 -13.96 11.15 9.82
N ASP A 23 -13.84 12.41 10.27
CA ASP A 23 -14.25 13.59 9.50
C ASP A 23 -13.17 14.08 8.53
N LYS A 24 -11.97 13.44 8.50
CA LYS A 24 -10.79 13.88 7.72
C LYS A 24 -10.26 12.81 6.76
N ARG A 25 -11.10 11.87 6.35
CA ARG A 25 -10.76 10.67 5.56
C ARG A 25 -10.57 10.97 4.06
N GLU A 26 -9.55 11.74 3.70
CA GLU A 26 -9.34 12.27 2.34
C GLU A 26 -8.33 11.48 1.52
N GLN A 27 -7.20 11.05 2.09
CA GLN A 27 -6.13 10.31 1.39
C GLN A 27 -5.90 8.94 2.04
N ASN A 28 -6.99 8.22 2.27
CA ASN A 28 -6.97 6.95 3.00
C ASN A 28 -6.44 5.77 2.20
N GLY A 29 -5.85 4.85 2.94
CA GLY A 29 -5.24 3.65 2.42
C GLY A 29 -3.90 3.91 1.75
N PRO A 30 -3.15 2.83 1.48
CA PRO A 30 -1.77 2.90 0.98
C PRO A 30 -1.63 3.54 -0.42
N THR A 31 -2.65 3.44 -1.28
CA THR A 31 -2.62 4.02 -2.63
C THR A 31 -2.64 5.54 -2.59
N LEU A 32 -3.66 6.12 -1.95
CA LEU A 32 -3.82 7.57 -1.91
C LEU A 32 -2.79 8.23 -1.00
N SER A 33 -2.34 7.56 0.06
CA SER A 33 -1.29 8.11 0.92
C SER A 33 0.07 8.21 0.23
N SER A 34 0.50 7.15 -0.48
CA SER A 34 1.75 7.18 -1.26
C SER A 34 1.67 8.21 -2.40
N ARG A 35 0.52 8.30 -3.08
CA ARG A 35 0.23 9.33 -4.08
C ARG A 35 0.36 10.74 -3.51
N ALA A 36 -0.26 11.01 -2.36
CA ALA A 36 -0.24 12.32 -1.72
C ALA A 36 1.18 12.74 -1.34
N LEU A 37 1.97 11.82 -0.76
CA LEU A 37 3.37 12.07 -0.44
C LEU A 37 4.21 12.32 -1.71
N ALA A 38 3.97 11.58 -2.79
CA ALA A 38 4.64 11.82 -4.08
C ALA A 38 4.37 13.24 -4.60
N ILE A 39 3.10 13.65 -4.65
CA ILE A 39 2.70 14.99 -5.12
C ILE A 39 3.37 16.10 -4.31
N VAL A 40 3.32 16.00 -2.98
CA VAL A 40 3.87 17.03 -2.08
C VAL A 40 5.38 17.15 -2.27
N HIS A 41 6.12 16.04 -2.25
CA HIS A 41 7.58 16.08 -2.32
C HIS A 41 8.11 16.43 -3.71
N LEU A 42 7.42 16.02 -4.78
CA LEU A 42 7.76 16.44 -6.13
C LEU A 42 7.54 17.95 -6.31
N ALA A 43 6.45 18.51 -5.78
CA ALA A 43 6.20 19.94 -5.81
C ALA A 43 7.24 20.73 -4.98
N MET A 44 7.56 20.26 -3.78
CA MET A 44 8.61 20.86 -2.94
C MET A 44 9.97 20.85 -3.62
N TYR A 45 10.37 19.70 -4.19
CA TYR A 45 11.62 19.57 -4.93
C TYR A 45 11.67 20.51 -6.11
N ASP A 46 10.62 20.51 -6.93
CA ASP A 46 10.60 21.31 -8.14
C ASP A 46 10.64 22.80 -7.76
N ALA A 47 9.91 23.24 -6.72
CA ALA A 47 10.00 24.61 -6.22
C ALA A 47 11.42 24.98 -5.74
N TYR A 48 12.06 24.11 -4.95
CA TYR A 48 13.46 24.28 -4.51
C TYR A 48 14.41 24.42 -5.70
N ALA A 49 14.34 23.47 -6.65
CA ALA A 49 15.18 23.43 -7.84
C ALA A 49 15.01 24.66 -8.74
N GLY A 50 13.84 25.31 -8.73
CA GLY A 50 13.62 26.56 -9.48
C GLY A 50 14.29 27.78 -8.92
N ILE A 51 14.36 27.86 -7.60
CA ILE A 51 15.00 28.98 -6.92
C ILE A 51 16.52 28.79 -6.94
N VAL A 52 17.01 27.59 -6.62
CA VAL A 52 18.44 27.30 -6.58
C VAL A 52 19.04 27.24 -7.99
N GLY A 53 18.34 26.62 -8.93
CA GLY A 53 18.79 26.45 -10.31
C GLY A 53 20.05 25.59 -10.47
N GLY A 54 20.60 25.61 -11.68
CA GLY A 54 21.85 24.91 -12.03
C GLY A 54 21.68 23.45 -12.44
N ALA A 55 22.71 22.89 -13.06
CA ALA A 55 22.70 21.53 -13.61
C ALA A 55 22.55 20.42 -12.54
N GLY A 56 22.86 20.72 -11.27
CA GLY A 56 22.72 19.79 -10.15
C GLY A 56 21.29 19.60 -9.64
N PHE A 57 20.35 20.47 -10.05
CA PHE A 57 18.94 20.43 -9.65
C PHE A 57 18.02 20.48 -10.88
N PRO A 58 18.02 19.44 -11.73
CA PRO A 58 17.14 19.39 -12.90
C PRO A 58 15.67 19.32 -12.48
N ARG A 59 14.82 20.12 -13.12
CA ARG A 59 13.38 20.18 -12.82
C ARG A 59 12.67 18.84 -13.12
N TYR A 60 11.75 18.44 -12.25
CA TYR A 60 10.86 17.30 -12.41
C TYR A 60 9.80 17.56 -13.49
N LEU A 61 9.11 18.70 -13.39
CA LEU A 61 8.08 19.09 -14.35
C LEU A 61 8.71 19.44 -15.70
N ASN A 62 8.03 19.06 -16.78
CA ASN A 62 8.43 19.41 -18.14
C ASN A 62 7.17 19.62 -19.02
N PRO A 63 6.84 20.87 -19.41
CA PRO A 63 7.52 22.11 -19.06
C PRO A 63 7.32 22.48 -17.57
N ALA A 64 8.36 23.06 -16.94
CA ALA A 64 8.27 23.60 -15.58
C ALA A 64 7.82 25.07 -15.59
N PRO A 65 7.07 25.53 -14.57
CA PRO A 65 6.78 26.95 -14.40
C PRO A 65 8.07 27.78 -14.30
N PRO A 66 8.17 28.94 -14.96
CA PRO A 66 9.36 29.78 -14.87
C PRO A 66 9.53 30.35 -13.46
N PRO A 67 10.75 30.41 -12.91
CA PRO A 67 11.01 31.05 -11.64
C PRO A 67 10.78 32.57 -11.73
N PRO A 68 10.47 33.23 -10.60
CA PRO A 68 10.22 34.67 -10.58
C PRO A 68 11.50 35.46 -10.94
N VAL A 69 11.33 36.50 -11.76
CA VAL A 69 12.39 37.43 -12.17
C VAL A 69 12.34 38.64 -11.23
N ALA A 70 12.87 38.53 -10.01
CA ALA A 70 12.85 39.64 -9.05
C ALA A 70 14.13 39.74 -8.23
N PRO A 71 14.75 40.93 -8.13
CA PRO A 71 15.41 41.37 -6.90
C PRO A 71 14.35 41.88 -5.90
N PRO A 72 14.43 41.58 -4.58
CA PRO A 72 15.57 41.02 -3.84
C PRO A 72 15.51 39.49 -3.58
N ALA A 73 16.50 38.99 -2.84
CA ALA A 73 16.88 37.59 -2.61
C ALA A 73 15.72 36.57 -2.68
N LEU A 74 15.79 35.69 -3.69
CA LEU A 74 14.94 34.51 -3.77
C LEU A 74 15.22 33.57 -2.59
N SER A 75 14.17 32.91 -2.09
CA SER A 75 14.24 32.00 -0.95
C SER A 75 13.70 30.63 -1.34
N ALA A 76 14.60 29.65 -1.49
CA ALA A 76 14.22 28.27 -1.78
C ALA A 76 13.34 27.69 -0.65
N ARG A 77 13.64 28.07 0.59
CA ARG A 77 12.88 27.72 1.80
C ARG A 77 11.41 28.13 1.70
N ASP A 78 11.14 29.38 1.31
CA ASP A 78 9.77 29.89 1.24
C ASP A 78 9.04 29.36 -0.01
N ALA A 79 9.76 29.10 -1.10
CA ALA A 79 9.20 28.39 -2.26
C ALA A 79 8.78 26.95 -1.93
N VAL A 80 9.60 26.21 -1.18
CA VAL A 80 9.23 24.89 -0.66
C VAL A 80 7.97 24.98 0.19
N ALA A 81 7.87 25.98 1.08
CA ALA A 81 6.69 26.17 1.91
C ALA A 81 5.42 26.46 1.11
N GLY A 82 5.52 27.30 0.07
CA GLY A 82 4.39 27.57 -0.82
C GLY A 82 3.93 26.33 -1.58
N ALA A 83 4.87 25.50 -2.04
CA ALA A 83 4.55 24.26 -2.74
C ALA A 83 3.92 23.21 -1.82
N ALA A 84 4.50 23.02 -0.63
CA ALA A 84 3.98 22.08 0.37
C ALA A 84 2.60 22.48 0.86
N HIS A 85 2.41 23.76 1.25
CA HIS A 85 1.13 24.28 1.68
C HIS A 85 0.06 24.11 0.60
N GLN A 86 0.34 24.54 -0.63
CA GLN A 86 -0.63 24.44 -1.73
C GLN A 86 -1.05 23.00 -2.01
N THR A 87 -0.10 22.06 -2.05
CA THR A 87 -0.38 20.65 -2.32
C THR A 87 -1.11 19.97 -1.16
N LEU A 88 -0.67 20.20 0.07
CA LEU A 88 -1.33 19.65 1.26
C LEU A 88 -2.74 20.19 1.43
N SER A 89 -2.97 21.50 1.29
CA SER A 89 -4.30 22.11 1.36
C SER A 89 -5.26 21.57 0.30
N ALA A 90 -4.77 21.27 -0.91
CA ALA A 90 -5.60 20.69 -1.96
C ALA A 90 -5.92 19.21 -1.73
N LEU A 91 -4.97 18.43 -1.17
CA LEU A 91 -5.13 17.00 -0.93
C LEU A 91 -5.89 16.70 0.36
N TYR A 92 -5.81 17.59 1.36
CA TYR A 92 -6.41 17.45 2.68
C TYR A 92 -7.20 18.72 3.09
N PRO A 93 -8.28 19.08 2.37
CA PRO A 93 -9.03 20.31 2.59
C PRO A 93 -9.56 20.49 4.04
N THR A 94 -9.86 19.42 4.76
CA THR A 94 -10.31 19.45 6.16
C THR A 94 -9.19 19.74 7.17
N GLN A 95 -7.94 19.83 6.72
CA GLN A 95 -6.75 20.07 7.54
C GLN A 95 -6.06 21.41 7.22
N VAL A 96 -6.68 22.26 6.39
CA VAL A 96 -6.11 23.55 5.95
C VAL A 96 -5.72 24.46 7.12
N ASP A 97 -6.50 24.51 8.19
CA ASP A 97 -6.17 25.32 9.37
C ASP A 97 -4.87 24.87 10.04
N PHE A 98 -4.63 23.56 10.08
CA PHE A 98 -3.35 23.03 10.55
C PHE A 98 -2.22 23.49 9.63
N PHE A 99 -2.36 23.38 8.30
CA PHE A 99 -1.30 23.82 7.38
C PHE A 99 -1.05 25.33 7.42
N ASN A 100 -2.08 26.15 7.59
CA ASN A 100 -1.96 27.59 7.80
C ASN A 100 -1.13 27.89 9.04
N SER A 101 -1.36 27.16 10.14
CA SER A 101 -0.58 27.33 11.38
C SER A 101 0.91 26.97 11.22
N GLN A 102 1.25 26.09 10.26
CA GLN A 102 2.64 25.70 9.98
C GLN A 102 3.43 26.75 9.16
N LEU A 103 2.78 27.80 8.64
CA LEU A 103 3.45 28.87 7.88
C LEU A 103 4.20 29.87 8.76
N PHE A 104 3.99 29.87 10.08
CA PHE A 104 4.61 30.85 11.00
C PHE A 104 6.13 31.04 10.83
N PRO A 105 6.95 30.00 10.55
CA PRO A 105 8.38 30.16 10.35
C PRO A 105 8.80 30.72 8.97
N PHE A 106 7.87 30.98 8.05
CA PHE A 106 8.13 31.28 6.64
C PHE A 106 7.58 32.66 6.24
N ASP A 107 8.20 33.28 5.24
CA ASP A 107 7.66 34.50 4.63
C ASP A 107 6.77 34.12 3.44
N PHE A 108 5.45 34.14 3.66
CA PHE A 108 4.46 33.83 2.64
C PHE A 108 4.05 35.05 1.80
N THR A 109 4.67 36.21 2.01
CA THR A 109 4.38 37.46 1.29
C THR A 109 5.29 37.70 0.09
N ILE A 110 6.40 36.96 -0.01
CA ILE A 110 7.42 37.16 -1.05
C ILE A 110 7.12 36.36 -2.34
N PRO A 111 7.72 36.77 -3.48
CA PRO A 111 7.53 36.08 -4.76
C PRO A 111 7.92 34.59 -4.75
N SER A 112 8.89 34.20 -3.93
CA SER A 112 9.34 32.80 -3.83
C SER A 112 8.23 31.87 -3.32
N PHE A 113 7.48 32.29 -2.30
CA PHE A 113 6.34 31.52 -1.79
C PHE A 113 5.23 31.40 -2.84
N THR A 114 4.92 32.51 -3.52
CA THR A 114 3.94 32.52 -4.62
C THR A 114 4.35 31.58 -5.75
N PHE A 115 5.64 31.58 -6.13
CA PHE A 115 6.19 30.63 -7.09
C PHE A 115 6.03 29.18 -6.62
N GLY A 116 6.31 28.90 -5.36
CA GLY A 116 6.04 27.60 -4.74
C GLY A 116 4.61 27.12 -4.96
N ARG A 117 3.63 27.99 -4.71
CA ARG A 117 2.21 27.68 -4.95
C ARG A 117 1.90 27.41 -6.42
N VAL A 118 2.50 28.18 -7.34
CA VAL A 118 2.37 27.94 -8.79
C VAL A 118 2.91 26.55 -9.17
N VAL A 119 4.07 26.17 -8.64
CA VAL A 119 4.62 24.82 -8.84
C VAL A 119 3.72 23.74 -8.24
N GLY A 120 3.22 23.94 -7.02
CA GLY A 120 2.27 23.03 -6.38
C GLY A 120 1.02 22.79 -7.22
N ASN A 121 0.43 23.87 -7.77
CA ASN A 121 -0.71 23.77 -8.68
C ASN A 121 -0.36 23.05 -9.98
N ALA A 122 0.82 23.26 -10.54
CA ALA A 122 1.26 22.57 -11.75
C ALA A 122 1.40 21.05 -11.53
N VAL A 123 1.96 20.62 -10.39
CA VAL A 123 2.02 19.20 -10.02
C VAL A 123 0.61 18.64 -9.80
N LEU A 124 -0.27 19.34 -9.07
CA LEU A 124 -1.66 18.90 -8.88
C LEU A 124 -2.40 18.75 -10.21
N ALA A 125 -2.26 19.71 -11.12
CA ALA A 125 -2.88 19.67 -12.45
C ALA A 125 -2.36 18.48 -13.27
N ALA A 126 -1.05 18.20 -13.20
CA ALA A 126 -0.46 17.03 -13.84
C ALA A 126 -0.98 15.69 -13.29
N ARG A 127 -1.57 15.69 -12.08
CA ARG A 127 -2.12 14.52 -11.38
C ARG A 127 -3.64 14.58 -11.22
N ALA A 128 -4.34 15.48 -11.93
CA ALA A 128 -5.77 15.72 -11.76
C ALA A 128 -6.65 14.52 -12.19
N ASN A 129 -6.13 13.67 -13.09
CA ASN A 129 -6.83 12.50 -13.63
C ASN A 129 -6.43 11.18 -12.95
N ASP A 130 -5.70 11.24 -11.83
CA ASP A 130 -5.43 10.04 -11.04
C ASP A 130 -6.72 9.49 -10.46
N MET A 131 -6.84 8.16 -10.44
CA MET A 131 -8.01 7.51 -9.88
C MET A 131 -8.07 7.66 -8.36
N ASP A 132 -9.29 7.66 -7.82
CA ASP A 132 -9.51 7.53 -6.38
C ASP A 132 -9.46 6.06 -5.92
N ALA A 133 -9.77 5.84 -4.64
CA ALA A 133 -9.74 4.53 -4.01
C ALA A 133 -11.07 3.78 -3.95
N ARG A 134 -12.14 4.31 -4.55
CA ARG A 134 -13.47 3.66 -4.51
C ARG A 134 -13.41 2.32 -5.22
N ASP A 135 -14.24 1.39 -4.76
CA ASP A 135 -14.41 0.10 -5.44
C ASP A 135 -14.98 0.25 -6.85
N ALA A 136 -15.68 1.36 -7.11
CA ALA A 136 -16.42 1.69 -8.33
C ALA A 136 -17.18 0.49 -8.93
N GLY A 137 -17.80 -0.34 -8.08
CA GLY A 137 -18.61 -1.48 -8.50
C GLY A 137 -17.82 -2.73 -8.92
N TYR A 138 -16.59 -2.89 -8.44
CA TYR A 138 -15.80 -4.11 -8.58
C TYR A 138 -16.59 -5.36 -8.16
N ARG A 139 -16.40 -6.45 -8.91
CA ARG A 139 -17.05 -7.74 -8.64
C ARG A 139 -15.99 -8.82 -8.55
N THR A 140 -16.13 -9.67 -7.53
CA THR A 140 -15.25 -10.80 -7.31
C THR A 140 -15.58 -11.97 -8.23
N SER A 141 -14.58 -12.81 -8.48
CA SER A 141 -14.77 -14.10 -9.13
C SER A 141 -15.07 -15.19 -8.10
N THR A 142 -15.96 -16.11 -8.44
CA THR A 142 -16.19 -17.35 -7.68
C THR A 142 -15.16 -18.43 -7.98
N ASN A 143 -14.31 -18.24 -9.00
CA ASN A 143 -13.31 -19.24 -9.37
C ASN A 143 -12.32 -19.49 -8.23
N ARG A 144 -11.81 -20.73 -8.15
CA ARG A 144 -10.79 -21.12 -7.17
C ARG A 144 -9.50 -20.32 -7.38
N GLY A 145 -8.83 -19.97 -6.28
CA GLY A 145 -7.63 -19.13 -6.29
C GLY A 145 -7.88 -17.62 -6.40
N ARG A 146 -9.14 -17.19 -6.56
CA ARG A 146 -9.49 -15.77 -6.74
C ARG A 146 -9.82 -15.07 -5.43
N HIS A 147 -9.43 -13.80 -5.34
CA HIS A 147 -9.70 -12.98 -4.17
C HIS A 147 -11.20 -12.73 -3.97
N ARG A 148 -11.62 -12.86 -2.73
CA ARG A 148 -12.96 -12.54 -2.24
C ARG A 148 -12.86 -11.85 -0.89
N ALA A 149 -14.00 -11.35 -0.41
CA ALA A 149 -14.11 -10.83 0.94
C ALA A 149 -13.59 -11.87 1.95
N ASP A 150 -12.90 -11.39 2.98
CA ASP A 150 -12.45 -12.19 4.10
C ASP A 150 -13.69 -12.83 4.74
N PRO A 151 -13.76 -14.16 4.88
CA PRO A 151 -14.90 -14.81 5.51
C PRO A 151 -15.10 -14.39 6.98
N ASP A 152 -14.05 -13.93 7.65
CA ASP A 152 -14.16 -13.34 8.99
C ASP A 152 -14.66 -11.88 8.92
N ASN A 153 -14.52 -11.18 7.80
CA ASN A 153 -15.02 -9.82 7.61
C ASN A 153 -15.83 -9.68 6.30
N PRO A 154 -17.00 -10.34 6.19
CA PRO A 154 -17.73 -10.48 4.92
C PRO A 154 -18.26 -9.14 4.37
N GLY A 155 -18.38 -8.11 5.23
CA GLY A 155 -18.79 -6.76 4.85
C GLY A 155 -17.66 -5.88 4.32
N GLN A 156 -16.43 -6.39 4.20
CA GLN A 156 -15.32 -5.58 3.68
C GLN A 156 -15.54 -5.25 2.19
N GLY A 157 -15.48 -3.96 1.84
CA GLY A 157 -15.49 -3.50 0.44
C GLY A 157 -14.16 -3.82 -0.27
N PHE A 158 -13.90 -3.24 -1.44
CA PHE A 158 -12.65 -3.46 -2.19
C PHE A 158 -11.86 -2.18 -2.39
N HIS A 159 -10.61 -2.15 -1.93
CA HIS A 159 -9.82 -0.92 -1.98
C HIS A 159 -9.14 -0.70 -3.34
N ALA A 160 -9.53 0.37 -4.03
CA ALA A 160 -8.88 0.91 -5.22
C ALA A 160 -8.67 -0.06 -6.42
N PRO A 161 -9.65 -0.88 -6.82
CA PRO A 161 -9.53 -1.89 -7.89
C PRO A 161 -9.07 -1.37 -9.25
N PHE A 162 -9.38 -0.11 -9.55
CA PHE A 162 -9.05 0.50 -10.84
C PHE A 162 -7.85 1.44 -10.77
N TYR A 163 -7.34 1.71 -9.56
CA TYR A 163 -6.29 2.72 -9.35
C TYR A 163 -5.04 2.43 -10.16
N GLY A 164 -4.46 1.24 -10.01
CA GLY A 164 -3.19 0.91 -10.64
C GLY A 164 -3.25 0.94 -12.16
N ALA A 165 -4.25 0.30 -12.76
CA ALA A 165 -4.38 0.17 -14.21
C ALA A 165 -4.73 1.49 -14.93
N GLN A 166 -5.34 2.45 -14.23
CA GLN A 166 -5.83 3.70 -14.83
C GLN A 166 -5.08 4.95 -14.35
N THR A 167 -4.11 4.81 -13.44
CA THR A 167 -3.26 5.91 -12.98
C THR A 167 -1.91 5.89 -13.69
N ARG A 168 -1.48 7.07 -14.15
CA ARG A 168 -0.17 7.27 -14.79
C ARG A 168 0.94 7.20 -13.75
N GLY A 169 2.10 6.64 -14.11
CA GLY A 169 3.30 6.73 -13.29
C GLY A 169 3.73 8.17 -12.98
N PHE A 170 4.45 8.36 -11.89
CA PHE A 170 5.07 9.60 -11.47
C PHE A 170 6.44 9.79 -12.15
N ALA A 171 7.30 8.78 -12.07
CA ALA A 171 8.68 8.85 -12.56
C ALA A 171 9.22 7.58 -13.23
N ILE A 172 8.52 6.45 -13.16
CA ILE A 172 8.87 5.27 -13.97
C ILE A 172 8.86 5.59 -15.47
N THR A 173 9.78 4.97 -16.21
CA THR A 173 9.85 5.09 -17.67
C THR A 173 9.04 4.01 -18.37
N THR A 174 8.78 2.91 -17.67
CA THR A 174 7.96 1.78 -18.14
C THR A 174 7.15 1.16 -17.00
N ARG A 175 6.05 0.47 -17.33
CA ARG A 175 5.26 -0.28 -16.34
C ARG A 175 5.90 -1.64 -16.10
N HIS A 176 6.45 -1.85 -14.91
CA HIS A 176 7.06 -3.13 -14.51
C HIS A 176 5.99 -4.16 -14.12
N GLY A 177 5.91 -5.27 -14.85
CA GLY A 177 5.00 -6.38 -14.55
C GLY A 177 5.62 -7.43 -13.61
N LEU A 178 4.79 -8.43 -13.26
CA LEU A 178 5.18 -9.61 -12.50
C LEU A 178 4.76 -10.88 -13.26
N THR A 179 5.48 -11.98 -13.03
CA THR A 179 4.99 -13.30 -13.45
C THR A 179 3.77 -13.68 -12.61
N PRO A 180 2.82 -14.46 -13.14
CA PRO A 180 1.68 -14.96 -12.36
C PRO A 180 2.11 -15.69 -11.08
N PRO A 181 1.31 -15.63 -10.00
CA PRO A 181 1.59 -16.37 -8.78
C PRO A 181 1.66 -17.88 -9.08
N PRO A 182 2.48 -18.66 -8.36
CA PRO A 182 2.76 -20.06 -8.68
C PRO A 182 1.60 -20.98 -8.23
N PHE A 183 0.36 -20.73 -8.65
CA PHE A 183 -0.80 -21.45 -8.14
C PHE A 183 -0.99 -22.83 -8.80
N ALA A 184 -0.95 -22.89 -10.13
CA ALA A 184 -1.21 -24.09 -10.93
C ALA A 184 -2.45 -24.89 -10.48
N GLY A 185 -3.57 -24.20 -10.26
CA GLY A 185 -4.79 -24.85 -9.74
C GLY A 185 -4.63 -25.43 -8.33
N GLY A 186 -3.69 -24.92 -7.54
CA GLY A 186 -3.41 -25.33 -6.17
C GLY A 186 -2.44 -26.51 -6.03
N THR A 187 -1.89 -27.05 -7.11
CA THR A 187 -1.01 -28.24 -7.06
C THR A 187 0.48 -27.92 -7.24
N SER A 188 0.84 -26.65 -7.48
CA SER A 188 2.25 -26.27 -7.58
C SER A 188 2.99 -26.56 -6.26
N PRO A 189 4.16 -27.22 -6.31
CA PRO A 189 4.99 -27.43 -5.11
C PRO A 189 5.33 -26.14 -4.38
N GLN A 190 5.61 -25.06 -5.10
CA GLN A 190 5.93 -23.75 -4.52
C GLN A 190 4.72 -23.17 -3.78
N TYR A 191 3.51 -23.28 -4.34
CA TYR A 191 2.30 -22.84 -3.64
C TYR A 191 2.00 -23.68 -2.41
N LEU A 192 2.15 -25.01 -2.48
CA LEU A 192 1.92 -25.89 -1.34
C LEU A 192 2.92 -25.63 -0.20
N GLN A 193 4.18 -25.39 -0.52
CA GLN A 193 5.19 -24.96 0.46
C GLN A 193 4.79 -23.65 1.14
N ALA A 194 4.45 -22.63 0.35
CA ALA A 194 4.01 -21.33 0.88
C ALA A 194 2.72 -21.42 1.71
N LEU A 195 1.81 -22.31 1.33
CA LEU A 195 0.56 -22.55 2.06
C LEU A 195 0.82 -23.17 3.42
N ARG A 196 1.64 -24.23 3.48
CA ARG A 196 1.95 -24.93 4.73
C ARG A 196 2.66 -23.99 5.69
N ASP A 197 3.63 -23.24 5.17
CA ASP A 197 4.38 -22.24 5.90
C ASP A 197 3.47 -21.17 6.54
N VAL A 198 2.59 -20.54 5.75
CA VAL A 198 1.72 -19.48 6.29
C VAL A 198 0.59 -20.03 7.16
N ARG A 199 0.14 -21.27 6.93
CA ARG A 199 -0.83 -21.95 7.81
C ARG A 199 -0.28 -22.08 9.23
N ILE A 200 1.00 -22.39 9.36
CA ILE A 200 1.67 -22.59 10.65
C ILE A 200 2.11 -21.25 11.25
N ARG A 201 2.86 -20.43 10.50
CA ARG A 201 3.48 -19.20 11.01
C ARG A 201 2.56 -17.97 10.95
N GLY A 202 1.49 -18.02 10.18
CA GLY A 202 0.54 -16.91 10.02
C GLY A 202 -0.70 -17.00 10.90
N ILE A 203 -0.96 -18.15 11.54
CA ILE A 203 -2.18 -18.37 12.35
C ILE A 203 -2.29 -17.38 13.52
N ARG A 204 -3.52 -17.05 13.91
CA ARG A 204 -3.81 -16.25 15.10
C ARG A 204 -3.25 -16.93 16.36
N THR A 205 -2.62 -16.14 17.23
CA THR A 205 -1.83 -16.66 18.36
C THR A 205 -2.65 -17.55 19.31
N ASP A 206 -3.90 -17.19 19.59
CA ASP A 206 -4.85 -17.95 20.41
C ASP A 206 -5.39 -19.21 19.73
N LEU A 207 -5.24 -19.35 18.42
CA LEU A 207 -5.69 -20.52 17.65
C LEU A 207 -4.57 -21.53 17.36
N THR A 208 -3.35 -21.28 17.85
CA THR A 208 -2.19 -22.16 17.60
C THR A 208 -2.40 -23.61 18.10
N ALA A 209 -3.29 -23.82 19.07
CA ALA A 209 -3.67 -25.15 19.55
C ALA A 209 -4.47 -25.98 18.53
N ALA A 210 -5.05 -25.35 17.51
CA ALA A 210 -5.74 -26.04 16.41
C ALA A 210 -4.77 -26.65 15.38
N LEU A 211 -3.49 -26.24 15.39
CA LEU A 211 -2.47 -26.83 14.52
C LEU A 211 -2.15 -28.27 14.96
N PRO A 212 -1.89 -29.20 14.02
CA PRO A 212 -1.38 -30.52 14.33
C PRO A 212 -0.18 -30.48 15.29
N ASN A 213 -0.17 -31.37 16.29
CA ASN A 213 0.90 -31.41 17.30
C ASN A 213 2.31 -31.57 16.70
N ALA A 214 2.43 -32.26 15.56
CA ALA A 214 3.69 -32.44 14.84
C ALA A 214 4.30 -31.10 14.37
N LEU A 215 3.49 -30.05 14.18
CA LEU A 215 3.91 -28.73 13.69
C LEU A 215 4.11 -27.72 14.83
N ALA A 216 4.06 -28.17 16.09
CA ALA A 216 4.11 -27.26 17.24
C ALA A 216 5.44 -26.50 17.38
N SER A 217 6.56 -27.11 16.97
CA SER A 217 7.89 -26.49 16.97
C SER A 217 8.11 -25.49 15.83
N GLU A 218 7.25 -25.50 14.81
CA GLU A 218 7.33 -24.63 13.62
C GLU A 218 6.46 -23.37 13.77
N ARG A 219 5.76 -23.22 14.90
CA ARG A 219 4.89 -22.09 15.18
C ARG A 219 5.68 -20.78 15.27
N ARG A 220 5.03 -19.69 14.86
CA ARG A 220 5.55 -18.33 15.04
C ARG A 220 5.93 -18.07 16.50
N THR A 221 7.15 -17.59 16.71
CA THR A 221 7.67 -17.19 18.02
C THR A 221 7.08 -15.85 18.49
N PRO A 222 7.19 -15.50 19.78
CA PRO A 222 6.84 -14.16 20.25
C PRO A 222 7.64 -13.05 19.55
N ARG A 223 8.91 -13.32 19.22
CA ARG A 223 9.76 -12.38 18.49
C ARG A 223 9.23 -12.13 17.07
N GLU A 224 8.92 -13.19 16.33
CA GLU A 224 8.33 -13.06 14.99
C GLU A 224 6.95 -12.40 15.01
N THR A 225 6.17 -12.58 16.09
CA THR A 225 4.91 -11.84 16.28
C THR A 225 5.17 -10.34 16.40
N ALA A 226 6.18 -9.96 17.20
CA ALA A 226 6.60 -8.57 17.31
C ALA A 226 7.11 -8.02 15.96
N ASP A 227 7.93 -8.76 15.23
CA ASP A 227 8.45 -8.36 13.92
C ASP A 227 7.31 -8.20 12.89
N GLY A 228 6.31 -9.08 12.91
CA GLY A 228 5.10 -8.96 12.10
C GLY A 228 4.35 -7.65 12.35
N ILE A 229 4.08 -7.34 13.62
CA ILE A 229 3.34 -6.14 14.03
C ILE A 229 4.18 -4.87 13.82
N PHE A 230 5.51 -4.93 13.98
CA PHE A 230 6.40 -3.78 13.90
C PHE A 230 6.26 -3.01 12.58
N TRP A 231 6.09 -3.72 11.47
CA TRP A 231 5.98 -3.18 10.13
C TRP A 231 4.54 -2.90 9.68
N ALA A 232 3.55 -3.00 10.58
CA ALA A 232 2.14 -2.97 10.22
C ALA A 232 1.67 -1.64 9.61
N TYR A 233 1.40 -0.62 10.44
CA TYR A 233 0.92 0.68 9.96
C TYR A 233 -0.24 0.51 8.98
N ASP A 234 -1.21 -0.35 9.28
CA ASP A 234 -2.23 -0.79 8.33
C ASP A 234 -3.42 0.20 8.23
N GLY A 235 -3.13 1.51 8.27
CA GLY A 235 -4.14 2.56 8.32
C GLY A 235 -4.70 2.80 9.73
N SER A 236 -3.96 2.40 10.76
CA SER A 236 -4.42 2.39 12.14
C SER A 236 -4.50 3.79 12.76
N ILE A 237 -5.41 3.93 13.73
CA ILE A 237 -5.68 5.18 14.45
C ILE A 237 -4.39 5.69 15.08
N ARG A 238 -4.04 6.96 14.82
CA ARG A 238 -2.81 7.66 15.24
C ARG A 238 -1.50 7.10 14.67
N LEU A 239 -1.52 6.17 13.71
CA LEU A 239 -0.33 5.66 13.06
C LEU A 239 -0.29 6.00 11.57
N GLY A 240 -1.42 5.92 10.87
CA GLY A 240 -1.45 6.08 9.41
C GLY A 240 -1.01 4.83 8.67
N THR A 241 -0.34 5.02 7.53
CA THR A 241 -0.05 3.96 6.54
C THR A 241 1.44 3.62 6.40
N PRO A 242 1.84 2.51 5.74
CA PRO A 242 3.25 2.14 5.60
C PRO A 242 4.13 3.22 4.94
N PRO A 243 3.66 4.01 3.95
CA PRO A 243 4.40 5.17 3.45
C PRO A 243 4.89 6.16 4.52
N ARG A 244 4.15 6.31 5.63
CA ARG A 244 4.58 7.13 6.78
C ARG A 244 5.75 6.49 7.52
N LEU A 245 5.69 5.19 7.79
CA LEU A 245 6.77 4.43 8.42
C LEU A 245 8.09 4.56 7.63
N TYR A 246 8.05 4.34 6.31
CA TYR A 246 9.27 4.41 5.49
C TYR A 246 9.87 5.81 5.48
N ASN A 247 9.04 6.86 5.42
CA ASN A 247 9.53 8.23 5.58
C ASN A 247 10.13 8.47 6.97
N GLN A 248 9.55 7.95 8.06
CA GLN A 248 10.14 8.07 9.41
C GLN A 248 11.55 7.46 9.48
N ILE A 249 11.75 6.28 8.88
CA ILE A 249 13.06 5.61 8.79
C ILE A 249 14.04 6.46 7.99
N ILE A 250 13.65 6.91 6.79
CA ILE A 250 14.53 7.65 5.89
C ILE A 250 14.91 9.02 6.45
N ARG A 251 14.03 9.66 7.24
CA ARG A 251 14.38 10.88 7.99
C ARG A 251 15.51 10.64 8.98
N GLN A 252 15.52 9.50 9.67
CA GLN A 252 16.60 9.14 10.59
C GLN A 252 17.92 8.93 9.83
N VAL A 253 17.87 8.26 8.67
CA VAL A 253 19.05 8.13 7.78
C VAL A 253 19.56 9.50 7.35
N ALA A 254 18.68 10.37 6.84
CA ALA A 254 19.03 11.71 6.37
C ALA A 254 19.68 12.57 7.46
N PHE A 255 19.13 12.52 8.69
CA PHE A 255 19.70 13.21 9.84
C PHE A 255 21.10 12.66 10.18
N GLN A 256 21.26 11.34 10.24
CA GLN A 256 22.54 10.70 10.56
C GLN A 256 23.62 10.95 9.50
N LYS A 257 23.23 11.07 8.23
CA LYS A 257 24.14 11.38 7.12
C LYS A 257 24.50 12.87 7.04
N GLY A 258 23.88 13.72 7.86
CA GLY A 258 24.15 15.16 7.86
C GLY A 258 23.75 15.83 6.55
N ASN A 259 22.66 15.36 5.91
CA ASN A 259 22.19 15.88 4.63
C ASN A 259 22.02 17.40 4.66
N THR A 260 22.40 18.07 3.57
CA THR A 260 21.99 19.45 3.32
C THR A 260 20.51 19.50 2.92
N GLU A 261 19.91 20.69 2.91
CA GLU A 261 18.53 20.87 2.46
C GLU A 261 18.34 20.45 0.98
N GLY A 262 19.35 20.68 0.13
CA GLY A 262 19.33 20.24 -1.26
C GLY A 262 19.45 18.71 -1.40
N ASP A 263 20.18 18.05 -0.50
CA ASP A 263 20.21 16.58 -0.43
C ASP A 263 18.84 16.03 -0.01
N ASN A 264 18.21 16.63 1.00
CA ASN A 264 16.88 16.24 1.44
C ASN A 264 15.82 16.49 0.36
N ALA A 265 15.90 17.60 -0.37
CA ALA A 265 15.01 17.88 -1.50
C ALA A 265 15.08 16.75 -2.55
N ARG A 266 16.29 16.32 -2.94
CA ARG A 266 16.49 15.23 -3.91
C ARG A 266 16.08 13.87 -3.35
N LEU A 267 16.53 13.54 -2.14
CA LEU A 267 16.26 12.25 -1.50
C LEU A 267 14.76 12.00 -1.37
N PHE A 268 14.01 12.95 -0.77
CA PHE A 268 12.59 12.76 -0.54
C PHE A 268 11.74 12.86 -1.82
N ALA A 269 12.22 13.54 -2.86
CA ALA A 269 11.62 13.47 -4.19
C ALA A 269 11.76 12.06 -4.78
N PHE A 270 12.97 11.49 -4.78
CA PHE A 270 13.21 10.12 -5.25
C PHE A 270 12.40 9.08 -4.49
N VAL A 271 12.45 9.15 -3.16
CA VAL A 271 11.74 8.22 -2.28
C VAL A 271 10.25 8.24 -2.54
N ASN A 272 9.63 9.42 -2.53
CA ASN A 272 8.18 9.49 -2.64
C ASN A 272 7.68 9.33 -4.08
N ALA A 273 8.47 9.68 -5.10
CA ALA A 273 8.15 9.33 -6.49
C ALA A 273 8.16 7.80 -6.69
N ALA A 274 9.24 7.12 -6.25
CA ALA A 274 9.35 5.67 -6.34
C ALA A 274 8.23 4.96 -5.54
N MET A 275 7.86 5.51 -4.38
CA MET A 275 6.79 4.97 -3.55
C MET A 275 5.39 5.19 -4.16
N GLY A 276 5.15 6.35 -4.80
CA GLY A 276 3.93 6.60 -5.56
C GLY A 276 3.77 5.59 -6.72
N ASP A 277 4.86 5.34 -7.46
CA ASP A 277 4.89 4.34 -8.53
C ASP A 277 4.76 2.90 -8.03
N ALA A 278 5.35 2.59 -6.87
CA ALA A 278 5.14 1.32 -6.19
C ALA A 278 3.67 1.08 -5.85
N GLY A 279 2.95 2.12 -5.38
CA GLY A 279 1.52 2.03 -5.10
C GLY A 279 0.70 1.76 -6.37
N ILE A 280 1.05 2.41 -7.48
CA ILE A 280 0.37 2.22 -8.77
C ILE A 280 0.59 0.79 -9.30
N LEU A 281 1.85 0.35 -9.41
CA LEU A 281 2.18 -0.94 -10.03
C LEU A 281 1.81 -2.14 -9.15
N ALA A 282 1.93 -2.02 -7.81
CA ALA A 282 1.45 -3.07 -6.92
C ALA A 282 -0.07 -3.25 -7.02
N TRP A 283 -0.85 -2.17 -7.07
CA TRP A 283 -2.30 -2.27 -7.23
C TRP A 283 -2.72 -2.78 -8.61
N GLU A 284 -1.99 -2.41 -9.66
CA GLU A 284 -2.22 -2.97 -10.99
C GLU A 284 -2.03 -4.49 -10.96
N ALA A 285 -0.91 -4.97 -10.43
CA ALA A 285 -0.62 -6.40 -10.35
C ALA A 285 -1.62 -7.15 -9.44
N LYS A 286 -2.01 -6.55 -8.30
CA LYS A 286 -3.04 -7.11 -7.39
C LYS A 286 -4.33 -7.44 -8.12
N TYR A 287 -4.88 -6.49 -8.84
CA TYR A 287 -6.16 -6.67 -9.52
C TYR A 287 -6.04 -7.34 -10.90
N CYS A 288 -4.84 -7.36 -11.49
CA CYS A 288 -4.54 -8.20 -12.66
C CYS A 288 -4.55 -9.69 -12.29
N HIS A 289 -3.83 -10.07 -11.23
CA HIS A 289 -3.71 -11.48 -10.82
C HIS A 289 -4.89 -11.95 -9.97
N ASP A 290 -5.55 -11.02 -9.25
CA ASP A 290 -6.73 -11.27 -8.42
C ASP A 290 -6.55 -12.47 -7.48
N PHE A 291 -5.36 -12.58 -6.89
CA PHE A 291 -4.99 -13.76 -6.11
C PHE A 291 -5.50 -13.68 -4.67
N TRP A 292 -6.07 -14.79 -4.18
CA TRP A 292 -6.67 -14.86 -2.85
C TRP A 292 -5.69 -14.61 -1.71
N ARG A 293 -6.22 -14.13 -0.59
CA ARG A 293 -5.49 -14.00 0.68
C ARG A 293 -5.33 -15.36 1.36
N PRO A 294 -4.33 -15.55 2.24
CA PRO A 294 -4.17 -16.79 3.00
C PRO A 294 -5.45 -17.26 3.71
N VAL A 295 -6.22 -16.33 4.30
CA VAL A 295 -7.48 -16.69 4.99
C VAL A 295 -8.48 -17.39 4.07
N VAL A 296 -8.60 -16.94 2.82
CA VAL A 296 -9.47 -17.61 1.83
C VAL A 296 -8.79 -18.88 1.33
N GLY A 297 -7.50 -18.80 0.98
CA GLY A 297 -6.78 -19.90 0.35
C GLY A 297 -6.54 -21.13 1.24
N ILE A 298 -6.35 -20.96 2.55
CA ILE A 298 -6.20 -22.08 3.49
C ILE A 298 -7.56 -22.70 3.83
N ARG A 299 -8.58 -21.86 4.04
CA ARG A 299 -9.94 -22.32 4.36
C ARG A 299 -10.61 -23.02 3.18
N GLU A 300 -10.22 -22.67 1.96
CA GLU A 300 -10.78 -23.23 0.72
C GLU A 300 -9.71 -23.95 -0.13
N HIS A 301 -8.63 -24.44 0.50
CA HIS A 301 -7.61 -25.17 -0.24
C HIS A 301 -8.15 -26.49 -0.80
N ASP A 302 -8.88 -27.26 0.00
CA ASP A 302 -9.53 -28.47 -0.51
C ASP A 302 -10.48 -28.10 -1.67
N GLU A 303 -10.42 -28.85 -2.77
CA GLU A 303 -11.19 -28.57 -3.98
C GLU A 303 -12.71 -28.68 -3.78
N ASN A 304 -13.15 -29.33 -2.71
CA ASN A 304 -14.55 -29.46 -2.30
C ASN A 304 -15.03 -28.29 -1.43
N LEU A 305 -14.19 -27.27 -1.22
CA LEU A 305 -14.54 -26.08 -0.47
C LEU A 305 -14.61 -24.85 -1.40
N GLY A 306 -15.45 -23.91 -1.01
CA GLY A 306 -15.63 -22.67 -1.74
C GLY A 306 -16.78 -22.70 -2.76
N PRO A 307 -17.07 -21.54 -3.38
CA PRO A 307 -18.25 -21.38 -4.23
C PRO A 307 -18.16 -22.12 -5.57
N ALA A 308 -16.98 -22.61 -5.96
CA ALA A 308 -16.76 -23.35 -7.20
C ALA A 308 -16.55 -24.86 -6.97
N ALA A 309 -16.72 -25.35 -5.74
CA ALA A 309 -16.54 -26.76 -5.39
C ALA A 309 -17.51 -27.68 -6.15
N PRO A 310 -17.05 -28.84 -6.67
CA PRO A 310 -17.93 -29.86 -7.22
C PRO A 310 -18.73 -30.58 -6.11
N TYR A 311 -19.91 -31.10 -6.43
CA TYR A 311 -20.71 -31.98 -5.54
C TYR A 311 -20.11 -33.40 -5.45
N PRO A 312 -20.44 -34.16 -4.40
CA PRO A 312 -19.56 -34.51 -3.28
C PRO A 312 -18.54 -35.62 -3.59
N VAL A 313 -17.24 -35.35 -3.39
CA VAL A 313 -16.19 -36.38 -3.22
C VAL A 313 -15.60 -36.31 -1.80
N ALA A 314 -14.75 -37.27 -1.43
CA ALA A 314 -14.13 -37.33 -0.11
C ALA A 314 -13.26 -36.07 0.14
N VAL A 315 -13.45 -35.44 1.31
CA VAL A 315 -12.66 -34.27 1.74
C VAL A 315 -11.33 -34.69 2.36
N ASN A 316 -10.27 -33.94 2.07
CA ASN A 316 -8.95 -34.05 2.69
C ASN A 316 -8.43 -32.67 3.16
N PHE A 317 -8.32 -32.51 4.48
CA PHE A 317 -7.83 -31.29 5.12
C PHE A 317 -6.33 -31.31 5.45
N ASP A 318 -5.53 -32.17 4.82
CA ASP A 318 -4.07 -32.23 5.02
C ASP A 318 -3.41 -30.86 4.80
N ASP A 319 -3.83 -30.15 3.75
CA ASP A 319 -3.35 -28.82 3.36
C ASP A 319 -4.43 -27.72 3.47
N GLY A 320 -5.55 -28.02 4.11
CA GLY A 320 -6.67 -27.08 4.31
C GLY A 320 -7.06 -26.96 5.78
N ASP A 321 -7.63 -25.83 6.16
CA ASP A 321 -8.23 -25.66 7.49
C ASP A 321 -9.40 -24.67 7.41
N PRO A 322 -10.66 -25.15 7.36
CA PRO A 322 -11.84 -24.31 7.30
C PRO A 322 -12.04 -23.41 8.51
N GLY A 323 -11.35 -23.67 9.63
CA GLY A 323 -11.37 -22.87 10.85
C GLY A 323 -10.26 -21.83 10.93
N TRP A 324 -9.30 -21.85 10.00
CA TRP A 324 -8.09 -21.02 10.07
C TRP A 324 -8.40 -19.53 10.04
N LEU A 325 -7.75 -18.78 10.94
CA LEU A 325 -7.76 -17.32 10.95
C LEU A 325 -6.32 -16.79 11.10
N PRO A 326 -5.97 -15.70 10.39
CA PRO A 326 -4.65 -15.11 10.48
C PRO A 326 -4.46 -14.38 11.82
N GLN A 327 -3.21 -14.12 12.20
CA GLN A 327 -2.89 -13.12 13.22
C GLN A 327 -3.47 -11.74 12.83
N GLY A 328 -3.48 -11.44 11.54
CA GLY A 328 -4.14 -10.30 10.93
C GLY A 328 -3.34 -9.01 11.02
N ALA A 329 -3.72 -8.04 10.19
CA ALA A 329 -3.27 -6.67 10.32
C ALA A 329 -3.80 -6.08 11.64
N PRO A 330 -2.95 -5.47 12.47
CA PRO A 330 -3.33 -5.03 13.80
C PRO A 330 -4.27 -3.82 13.76
N SER A 331 -5.41 -3.94 14.43
CA SER A 331 -6.35 -2.82 14.66
C SER A 331 -5.89 -1.94 15.83
N THR A 332 -4.67 -1.41 15.72
CA THR A 332 -4.00 -0.61 16.76
C THR A 332 -4.80 0.62 17.13
N ASN A 333 -4.88 0.90 18.44
CA ASN A 333 -5.65 1.98 19.04
C ASN A 333 -7.17 1.92 18.76
N ALA A 334 -7.70 0.73 18.46
CA ALA A 334 -9.13 0.49 18.30
C ALA A 334 -9.60 -0.68 19.20
N PRO A 335 -9.71 -0.46 20.53
CA PRO A 335 -10.14 -1.50 21.46
C PRO A 335 -11.51 -2.08 21.08
N GLY A 336 -11.62 -3.41 21.08
CA GLY A 336 -12.82 -4.15 20.68
C GLY A 336 -12.98 -4.35 19.16
N VAL A 337 -12.07 -3.81 18.34
CA VAL A 337 -12.07 -4.03 16.88
C VAL A 337 -11.05 -5.10 16.53
N LYS A 338 -11.50 -6.28 16.10
CA LYS A 338 -10.58 -7.38 15.74
C LYS A 338 -9.54 -6.98 14.69
N ASN A 339 -8.42 -7.70 14.68
CA ASN A 339 -7.46 -7.65 13.56
C ASN A 339 -8.14 -8.12 12.27
N PHE A 340 -7.63 -7.68 11.12
CA PHE A 340 -8.31 -7.86 9.84
C PHE A 340 -7.37 -8.32 8.73
N THR A 341 -7.93 -8.89 7.67
CA THR A 341 -7.20 -9.06 6.41
C THR A 341 -7.47 -7.84 5.52
N PRO A 342 -6.44 -7.16 4.98
CA PRO A 342 -6.66 -6.01 4.12
C PRO A 342 -7.49 -6.36 2.87
N ASN A 343 -8.42 -5.48 2.53
CA ASN A 343 -9.54 -5.72 1.62
C ASN A 343 -9.21 -5.54 0.13
N PHE A 344 -8.11 -6.15 -0.30
CA PHE A 344 -7.59 -6.14 -1.67
C PHE A 344 -6.77 -7.41 -1.93
N PRO A 345 -6.59 -7.84 -3.19
CA PRO A 345 -5.87 -9.08 -3.52
C PRO A 345 -4.46 -9.18 -2.95
N ALA A 346 -3.98 -10.42 -2.80
CA ALA A 346 -2.72 -10.70 -2.11
C ALA A 346 -1.49 -10.36 -2.97
N TYR A 347 -1.42 -10.87 -4.20
CA TYR A 347 -0.18 -10.85 -5.00
C TYR A 347 -0.04 -9.59 -5.88
N PRO A 348 1.03 -8.77 -5.75
CA PRO A 348 2.12 -8.85 -4.77
C PRO A 348 1.79 -8.11 -3.46
N SER A 349 2.63 -8.27 -2.43
CA SER A 349 2.53 -7.51 -1.19
C SER A 349 2.82 -6.02 -1.42
N GLY A 350 1.91 -5.16 -0.94
CA GLY A 350 2.07 -3.71 -1.00
C GLY A 350 3.26 -3.26 -0.16
N HIS A 351 3.32 -3.67 1.11
CA HIS A 351 4.47 -3.42 2.00
C HIS A 351 5.79 -3.80 1.38
N ALA A 352 5.90 -5.00 0.80
CA ALA A 352 7.12 -5.46 0.16
C ALA A 352 7.53 -4.53 -1.00
N THR A 353 6.56 -4.09 -1.81
CA THR A 353 6.81 -3.19 -2.95
C THR A 353 7.22 -1.78 -2.49
N PHE A 354 6.46 -1.18 -1.56
CA PHE A 354 6.75 0.15 -1.04
C PHE A 354 8.10 0.20 -0.30
N GLY A 355 8.33 -0.75 0.61
CA GLY A 355 9.56 -0.82 1.40
C GLY A 355 10.78 -0.98 0.50
N ALA A 356 10.74 -1.93 -0.46
CA ALA A 356 11.83 -2.10 -1.41
C ALA A 356 12.06 -0.84 -2.28
N ALA A 357 10.99 -0.21 -2.79
CA ALA A 357 11.13 1.00 -3.60
C ALA A 357 11.76 2.17 -2.82
N ALA A 358 11.23 2.45 -1.63
CA ALA A 358 11.65 3.57 -0.79
C ALA A 358 13.07 3.39 -0.21
N LEU A 359 13.36 2.21 0.32
CA LEU A 359 14.63 1.94 0.98
C LEU A 359 15.75 1.68 -0.03
N HIS A 360 15.46 1.06 -1.19
CA HIS A 360 16.49 0.82 -2.21
C HIS A 360 16.86 2.07 -2.99
N VAL A 361 15.91 2.98 -3.28
CA VAL A 361 16.28 4.28 -3.86
C VAL A 361 17.12 5.11 -2.88
N THR A 362 16.87 4.98 -1.58
CA THR A 362 17.72 5.56 -0.52
C THR A 362 19.11 4.93 -0.52
N ARG A 363 19.22 3.61 -0.64
CA ARG A 363 20.52 2.91 -0.80
C ARG A 363 21.32 3.48 -1.96
N MET A 364 20.71 3.60 -3.15
CA MET A 364 21.37 4.16 -4.33
C MET A 364 21.74 5.63 -4.18
N PHE A 365 20.89 6.44 -3.54
CA PHE A 365 21.20 7.84 -3.26
C PHE A 365 22.50 8.00 -2.45
N TYR A 366 22.77 7.07 -1.53
CA TYR A 366 24.01 7.05 -0.73
C TYR A 366 25.13 6.20 -1.33
N GLY A 367 25.06 5.88 -2.63
CA GLY A 367 26.16 5.28 -3.38
C GLY A 367 26.24 3.76 -3.36
N ILE A 368 25.24 3.06 -2.79
CA ILE A 368 25.13 1.61 -2.94
C ILE A 368 24.74 1.28 -4.38
N ALA A 369 25.43 0.32 -4.99
CA ALA A 369 25.23 0.00 -6.39
C ALA A 369 23.78 -0.49 -6.65
N PRO A 370 23.18 -0.18 -7.82
CA PRO A 370 21.79 -0.54 -8.11
C PRO A 370 21.46 -2.03 -7.95
N GLY A 371 22.41 -2.91 -8.29
CA GLY A 371 22.24 -4.37 -8.18
C GLY A 371 22.61 -4.96 -6.82
N ASP A 372 23.08 -4.16 -5.87
CA ASP A 372 23.55 -4.66 -4.58
C ASP A 372 22.38 -5.03 -3.67
N LYS A 373 22.39 -6.30 -3.23
CA LYS A 373 21.39 -6.95 -2.38
C LYS A 373 22.03 -7.48 -1.10
N ASN A 374 23.11 -6.85 -0.64
CA ASN A 374 23.82 -7.20 0.58
C ASN A 374 23.47 -6.23 1.72
N PRO A 375 23.68 -6.66 2.98
CA PRO A 375 23.69 -5.79 4.15
C PRO A 375 24.48 -4.50 3.92
N ASP A 376 23.98 -3.39 4.47
CA ASP A 376 24.63 -2.08 4.40
C ASP A 376 24.79 -1.43 5.77
N ALA A 377 25.56 -0.34 5.83
CA ALA A 377 25.78 0.46 7.04
C ALA A 377 25.06 1.82 6.99
N LEU A 378 24.00 1.97 6.21
CA LEU A 378 23.26 3.23 6.09
C LEU A 378 22.33 3.47 7.29
N PHE A 379 21.99 2.42 8.05
CA PHE A 379 21.20 2.52 9.27
C PHE A 379 21.93 1.89 10.47
N PRO A 380 22.97 2.54 11.02
CA PRO A 380 23.81 1.96 12.07
C PRO A 380 23.17 1.98 13.48
N GLY A 381 21.85 2.13 13.59
CA GLY A 381 21.15 2.39 14.84
C GLY A 381 19.98 1.46 15.10
N THR A 382 19.07 1.93 15.96
CA THR A 382 17.81 1.26 16.25
C THR A 382 16.64 2.12 15.77
N PHE A 383 15.52 1.47 15.51
CA PHE A 383 14.25 2.13 15.20
C PHE A 383 13.18 1.71 16.20
N VAL A 384 12.22 2.60 16.44
CA VAL A 384 11.05 2.31 17.27
C VAL A 384 9.83 2.55 16.41
N SER A 385 9.16 1.46 16.06
CA SER A 385 7.88 1.50 15.39
C SER A 385 6.82 2.15 16.27
N ASP A 386 5.92 2.96 15.70
CA ASP A 386 4.77 3.47 16.43
C ASP A 386 3.85 2.33 16.90
N GLU A 387 3.90 1.14 16.30
CA GLU A 387 3.18 -0.04 16.76
C GLU A 387 3.68 -0.54 18.13
N PHE A 388 4.93 -0.23 18.50
CA PHE A 388 5.62 -0.61 19.74
C PHE A 388 6.35 0.57 20.37
N ASN A 389 5.65 1.68 20.59
CA ASN A 389 6.23 2.89 21.19
C ASN A 389 6.03 3.00 22.71
N GLY A 390 5.47 1.98 23.37
CA GLY A 390 5.17 2.01 24.80
C GLY A 390 3.93 2.84 25.17
N ARG A 391 3.13 3.24 24.18
CA ARG A 391 1.94 4.09 24.34
C ARG A 391 0.73 3.58 23.58
N ASN A 392 0.93 3.19 22.31
CA ASN A 392 -0.14 2.67 21.48
C ASN A 392 -0.62 1.31 21.98
N GLN A 393 -1.90 1.05 21.79
CA GLN A 393 -2.60 -0.09 22.35
C GLN A 393 -2.94 -1.11 21.27
N ASP A 394 -2.92 -2.37 21.65
CA ASP A 394 -3.50 -3.43 20.85
C ASP A 394 -5.03 -3.31 20.77
N ASN A 395 -5.62 -4.18 19.96
CA ASN A 395 -7.06 -4.22 19.75
C ASN A 395 -7.88 -4.70 20.96
N ASP A 396 -7.23 -5.16 22.03
CA ASP A 396 -7.84 -5.47 23.33
C ASP A 396 -7.68 -4.32 24.35
N GLY A 397 -7.03 -3.22 23.97
CA GLY A 397 -6.72 -2.08 24.83
C GLY A 397 -5.40 -2.21 25.61
N THR A 398 -4.68 -3.32 25.48
CA THR A 398 -3.38 -3.52 26.12
C THR A 398 -2.32 -2.62 25.51
N VAL A 399 -1.62 -1.84 26.31
CA VAL A 399 -0.49 -1.01 25.82
C VAL A 399 0.63 -1.92 25.32
N ARG A 400 1.04 -1.73 24.06
CA ARG A 400 2.18 -2.49 23.51
C ARG A 400 3.49 -1.98 24.11
N PRO A 401 4.43 -2.88 24.48
CA PRO A 401 5.71 -2.49 25.06
C PRO A 401 6.50 -1.63 24.07
N ARG A 402 7.45 -0.84 24.58
CA ARG A 402 8.35 -0.10 23.72
C ARG A 402 9.43 -1.05 23.17
N TYR A 403 9.44 -1.30 21.86
CA TYR A 403 10.44 -2.18 21.23
C TYR A 403 11.49 -1.36 20.48
N THR A 404 12.73 -1.35 21.00
CA THR A 404 13.91 -0.81 20.32
C THR A 404 14.49 -1.88 19.41
N HIS A 405 14.26 -1.81 18.10
CA HIS A 405 14.70 -2.84 17.17
C HIS A 405 15.99 -2.42 16.43
N PRO A 406 17.11 -3.16 16.58
CA PRO A 406 18.35 -2.90 15.83
C PRO A 406 18.31 -3.49 14.41
N PHE A 407 18.99 -2.84 13.47
CA PHE A 407 19.15 -3.31 12.09
C PHE A 407 20.62 -3.34 11.68
N PRO A 408 21.42 -4.30 12.18
CA PRO A 408 22.85 -4.39 11.86
C PRO A 408 23.14 -4.57 10.36
N GLY A 409 22.19 -5.10 9.58
CA GLY A 409 22.26 -5.21 8.13
C GLY A 409 21.68 -4.01 7.38
N GLY A 410 21.36 -2.92 8.09
CA GLY A 410 21.00 -1.64 7.52
C GLY A 410 19.67 -1.65 6.77
N LEU A 411 19.60 -0.87 5.70
CA LEU A 411 18.37 -0.74 4.90
C LEU A 411 18.05 -2.03 4.14
N TRP A 412 19.02 -2.87 3.81
CA TRP A 412 18.74 -4.18 3.21
C TRP A 412 17.95 -5.08 4.14
N GLU A 413 18.41 -5.22 5.38
CA GLU A 413 17.71 -6.03 6.40
C GLU A 413 16.27 -5.53 6.58
N MET A 414 16.09 -4.21 6.65
CA MET A 414 14.76 -3.60 6.72
C MET A 414 13.87 -3.96 5.52
N ILE A 415 14.39 -4.02 4.29
CA ILE A 415 13.61 -4.45 3.11
C ILE A 415 13.12 -5.88 3.27
N VAL A 416 14.00 -6.78 3.69
CA VAL A 416 13.70 -8.21 3.84
C VAL A 416 12.71 -8.43 4.99
N GLU A 417 12.95 -7.84 6.15
CA GLU A 417 12.11 -7.99 7.35
C GLU A 417 10.72 -7.39 7.14
N ASN A 418 10.63 -6.19 6.54
CA ASN A 418 9.36 -5.57 6.17
C ASN A 418 8.52 -6.49 5.27
N ALA A 419 9.14 -7.14 4.29
CA ALA A 419 8.43 -8.03 3.38
C ALA A 419 7.97 -9.32 4.09
N ALA A 420 8.84 -9.91 4.91
CA ALA A 420 8.56 -11.13 5.69
C ALA A 420 7.48 -10.92 6.76
N SER A 421 7.40 -9.71 7.35
CA SER A 421 6.43 -9.36 8.39
C SER A 421 4.98 -9.72 8.02
N ARG A 422 4.66 -9.66 6.72
CA ARG A 422 3.30 -9.87 6.23
C ARG A 422 2.90 -11.34 6.16
N VAL A 423 3.89 -12.22 6.02
CA VAL A 423 3.74 -13.67 6.13
C VAL A 423 3.50 -14.04 7.59
N LEU A 424 4.25 -13.41 8.51
CA LEU A 424 4.11 -13.60 9.96
C LEU A 424 2.73 -13.15 10.49
N LEU A 425 2.16 -12.10 9.89
CA LEU A 425 0.78 -11.69 10.18
C LEU A 425 -0.29 -12.56 9.50
N GLY A 426 0.09 -13.52 8.66
CA GLY A 426 -0.85 -14.40 7.94
C GLY A 426 -1.67 -13.70 6.87
N VAL A 427 -1.28 -12.50 6.43
CA VAL A 427 -2.04 -11.70 5.44
C VAL A 427 -1.48 -11.81 4.02
N HIS A 428 -0.29 -12.38 3.85
CA HIS A 428 0.39 -12.56 2.56
C HIS A 428 1.10 -13.90 2.48
N TRP A 429 1.21 -14.45 1.26
CA TRP A 429 2.06 -15.61 0.97
C TRP A 429 3.52 -15.17 0.84
N ILE A 430 4.48 -16.06 1.04
CA ILE A 430 5.90 -15.72 0.87
C ILE A 430 6.23 -15.24 -0.55
N PHE A 431 5.62 -15.81 -1.58
CA PHE A 431 5.78 -15.33 -2.96
C PHE A 431 5.13 -13.97 -3.23
N ASP A 432 4.23 -13.48 -2.36
CA ASP A 432 3.76 -12.09 -2.44
C ASP A 432 4.89 -11.13 -2.05
N ALA A 433 5.81 -11.57 -1.17
CA ALA A 433 6.94 -10.80 -0.72
C ALA A 433 8.09 -10.85 -1.73
N TYR A 434 8.57 -12.04 -2.09
CA TYR A 434 9.75 -12.23 -2.95
C TYR A 434 9.83 -13.66 -3.51
N ASP A 435 10.72 -13.87 -4.47
CA ASP A 435 11.19 -15.20 -4.85
C ASP A 435 11.90 -15.92 -3.68
N PHE A 436 11.70 -17.22 -3.54
CA PHE A 436 12.14 -17.99 -2.38
C PHE A 436 12.65 -19.40 -2.76
N VAL A 437 13.47 -19.96 -1.89
CA VAL A 437 13.99 -21.34 -1.98
C VAL A 437 13.82 -22.01 -0.62
N ALA A 438 13.68 -23.33 -0.59
CA ALA A 438 13.76 -24.08 0.66
C ALA A 438 15.23 -24.34 1.03
N ASP A 439 15.59 -24.19 2.30
CA ASP A 439 16.88 -24.66 2.82
C ASP A 439 16.88 -26.19 3.04
N ALA A 440 18.00 -26.72 3.55
CA ALA A 440 18.17 -28.15 3.76
C ALA A 440 17.16 -28.76 4.74
N ASP A 441 16.63 -27.94 5.65
CA ASP A 441 15.63 -28.34 6.64
C ASP A 441 14.20 -28.08 6.16
N GLY A 442 14.05 -27.56 4.93
CA GLY A 442 12.76 -27.25 4.32
C GLY A 442 12.20 -25.87 4.66
N ASN A 443 12.92 -25.04 5.43
CA ASN A 443 12.45 -23.69 5.75
C ASN A 443 12.59 -22.78 4.53
N LEU A 444 11.59 -21.92 4.33
CA LEU A 444 11.57 -21.05 3.16
C LEU A 444 12.43 -19.81 3.41
N GLN A 445 13.44 -19.63 2.57
CA GLN A 445 14.40 -18.53 2.59
C GLN A 445 14.22 -17.62 1.37
N PRO A 446 14.42 -16.30 1.50
CA PRO A 446 14.42 -15.39 0.35
C PRO A 446 15.58 -15.72 -0.62
N SER A 447 15.28 -15.77 -1.92
CA SER A 447 16.29 -16.03 -2.97
C SER A 447 16.67 -14.76 -3.75
N PHE A 448 15.73 -13.84 -3.98
CA PHE A 448 15.89 -12.61 -4.78
C PHE A 448 16.54 -12.81 -6.18
N ALA A 449 16.61 -14.05 -6.67
CA ALA A 449 17.18 -14.40 -7.96
C ALA A 449 16.24 -14.01 -9.10
N ASN A 450 14.94 -14.30 -8.95
CA ASN A 450 13.93 -13.83 -9.88
C ASN A 450 13.14 -12.64 -9.30
N GLU A 451 13.49 -11.44 -9.72
CA GLU A 451 12.77 -10.25 -9.26
C GLU A 451 11.36 -10.13 -9.86
N ASN A 452 11.00 -10.90 -10.89
CA ASN A 452 9.63 -10.88 -11.44
C ASN A 452 8.59 -11.55 -10.54
N ILE A 453 9.00 -12.01 -9.35
CA ILE A 453 8.13 -12.58 -8.32
C ILE A 453 8.09 -11.65 -7.10
N GLY A 454 6.87 -11.36 -6.64
CA GLY A 454 6.63 -10.67 -5.38
C GLY A 454 6.93 -9.17 -5.39
N GLY A 455 6.61 -8.53 -4.27
CA GLY A 455 6.68 -7.08 -4.12
C GLY A 455 8.09 -6.54 -4.01
N VAL A 456 9.03 -7.24 -3.36
CA VAL A 456 10.42 -6.76 -3.23
C VAL A 456 11.03 -6.60 -4.60
N GLY A 457 10.96 -7.62 -5.46
CA GLY A 457 11.51 -7.55 -6.80
C GLY A 457 10.89 -6.43 -7.64
N LEU A 458 9.56 -6.23 -7.56
CA LEU A 458 8.88 -5.10 -8.20
C LEU A 458 9.41 -3.74 -7.70
N GLY A 459 9.50 -3.56 -6.38
CA GLY A 459 9.97 -2.32 -5.77
C GLY A 459 11.43 -1.99 -6.13
N LEU A 460 12.31 -3.00 -6.18
CA LEU A 460 13.70 -2.84 -6.62
C LEU A 460 13.79 -2.35 -8.07
N ARG A 461 13.01 -2.93 -8.99
CA ARG A 461 12.96 -2.48 -10.39
C ARG A 461 12.45 -1.04 -10.53
N ILE A 462 11.40 -0.68 -9.78
CA ILE A 462 10.86 0.69 -9.76
C ILE A 462 11.92 1.67 -9.27
N ALA A 463 12.56 1.39 -8.13
CA ALA A 463 13.61 2.25 -7.58
C ALA A 463 14.73 2.49 -8.61
N ARG A 464 15.22 1.43 -9.25
CA ARG A 464 16.30 1.52 -10.25
C ARG A 464 15.89 2.31 -11.48
N ASP A 465 14.69 2.09 -11.99
CA ASP A 465 14.14 2.84 -13.14
C ASP A 465 14.05 4.34 -12.82
N VAL A 466 13.38 4.69 -11.71
CA VAL A 466 13.21 6.08 -11.28
C VAL A 466 14.57 6.78 -11.06
N PHE A 467 15.51 6.11 -10.40
CA PHE A 467 16.84 6.67 -10.12
C PHE A 467 17.68 6.85 -11.40
N ALA A 468 17.67 5.84 -12.28
CA ALA A 468 18.43 5.86 -13.53
C ALA A 468 17.87 6.90 -14.53
N ALA A 469 16.55 7.00 -14.67
CA ALA A 469 15.90 8.01 -15.50
C ALA A 469 16.30 9.43 -15.10
N GLY A 470 16.42 9.65 -13.79
CA GLY A 470 16.89 10.88 -13.17
C GLY A 470 18.40 11.13 -13.23
N GLY A 471 19.20 10.17 -13.71
CA GLY A 471 20.65 10.23 -13.68
C GLY A 471 21.23 10.36 -12.26
N GLY A 472 20.50 9.89 -11.24
CA GLY A 472 20.85 10.08 -9.83
C GLY A 472 20.76 11.52 -9.31
N LEU A 473 20.33 12.49 -10.13
CA LEU A 473 20.23 13.90 -9.75
C LEU A 473 18.85 14.26 -9.21
N ALA A 474 17.79 13.88 -9.93
CA ALA A 474 16.41 14.07 -9.49
C ALA A 474 15.43 13.19 -10.27
N PRO A 475 14.25 12.85 -9.73
CA PRO A 475 13.21 12.19 -10.50
C PRO A 475 12.84 12.99 -11.74
N LYS A 476 12.52 12.30 -12.83
CA LYS A 476 11.93 12.91 -14.02
C LYS A 476 10.47 12.51 -14.14
N MET A 477 9.63 13.42 -14.59
CA MET A 477 8.24 13.09 -14.89
C MET A 477 8.18 11.97 -15.93
N THR A 478 7.39 10.93 -15.66
CA THR A 478 7.10 9.85 -16.61
C THR A 478 6.77 10.46 -17.98
N PRO A 479 7.33 10.00 -19.11
CA PRO A 479 7.05 10.58 -20.43
C PRO A 479 5.56 10.54 -20.81
N ALA A 480 5.08 11.52 -21.58
CA ALA A 480 3.67 11.57 -22.01
C ALA A 480 3.22 10.38 -22.88
N GLY A 481 4.17 9.69 -23.53
CA GLY A 481 3.93 8.50 -24.35
C GLY A 481 4.11 7.16 -23.64
N ALA A 482 4.48 7.15 -22.35
CA ALA A 482 4.55 5.91 -21.58
C ALA A 482 3.12 5.41 -21.37
N ALA A 483 2.76 4.33 -22.08
CA ALA A 483 1.39 3.84 -22.22
C ALA A 483 0.66 3.72 -20.88
N VAL A 484 -0.29 4.61 -20.64
CA VAL A 484 -1.44 4.32 -19.78
C VAL A 484 -2.47 3.71 -20.72
N PRO A 485 -3.05 2.52 -20.44
CA PRO A 485 -4.21 2.06 -21.18
C PRO A 485 -5.24 3.19 -21.21
N PRO A 486 -5.83 3.53 -22.37
CA PRO A 486 -6.70 4.68 -22.49
C PRO A 486 -7.79 4.65 -21.42
N ILE A 487 -7.97 5.77 -20.73
CA ILE A 487 -9.12 6.01 -19.86
C ILE A 487 -10.34 5.98 -20.78
N THR A 488 -11.09 4.88 -20.79
CA THR A 488 -12.42 4.88 -21.41
C THR A 488 -13.39 5.47 -20.38
N THR A 489 -13.44 6.79 -20.30
CA THR A 489 -14.58 7.52 -19.73
C THR A 489 -15.40 8.10 -20.89
N PRO A 490 -16.73 7.86 -20.96
CA PRO A 490 -17.62 8.77 -21.68
C PRO A 490 -17.61 10.13 -20.96
N ALA A 491 -17.78 11.21 -21.73
CA ALA A 491 -17.64 12.59 -21.29
C ALA A 491 -18.51 13.00 -20.08
N ALA A 492 -18.06 14.08 -19.44
CA ALA A 492 -18.48 14.65 -18.16
C ALA A 492 -19.92 15.20 -18.12
N ASP A 493 -20.57 15.12 -16.95
CA ASP A 493 -21.17 16.23 -16.19
C ASP A 493 -21.82 15.72 -14.87
N SER A 494 -21.22 16.08 -13.72
CA SER A 494 -21.75 16.01 -12.32
C SER A 494 -22.40 14.69 -11.80
N PRO A 495 -22.77 14.65 -10.50
CA PRO A 495 -22.21 13.71 -9.53
C PRO A 495 -22.64 12.25 -9.76
N MET A 496 -21.62 11.40 -9.98
CA MET A 496 -21.57 9.92 -10.04
C MET A 496 -21.01 9.46 -11.40
N PRO A 497 -19.71 9.14 -11.51
CA PRO A 497 -19.17 8.61 -12.75
C PRO A 497 -19.68 7.18 -12.99
N ALA A 498 -20.27 6.97 -14.17
CA ALA A 498 -20.60 5.66 -14.71
C ALA A 498 -19.32 4.84 -15.05
N ARG A 499 -19.49 3.52 -15.01
CA ARG A 499 -18.48 2.46 -14.89
C ARG A 499 -17.49 2.37 -16.07
N PRO A 500 -16.17 2.43 -15.82
CA PRO A 500 -15.16 1.99 -16.79
C PRO A 500 -14.98 0.46 -16.75
N ARG A 501 -14.81 -0.19 -17.92
CA ARG A 501 -14.33 -1.59 -18.01
C ARG A 501 -12.81 -1.61 -17.84
N GLN A 502 -12.26 -2.62 -17.15
CA GLN A 502 -10.83 -2.90 -17.26
C GLN A 502 -10.49 -3.26 -18.73
N PRO A 503 -9.32 -2.83 -19.26
CA PRO A 503 -8.86 -3.25 -20.58
C PRO A 503 -8.74 -4.77 -20.65
N ALA A 504 -9.06 -5.37 -21.81
CA ALA A 504 -9.04 -6.82 -22.02
C ALA A 504 -7.66 -7.47 -21.84
N SER A 505 -6.59 -6.69 -21.86
CA SER A 505 -5.24 -7.13 -21.51
C SER A 505 -4.35 -5.92 -21.18
N VAL A 506 -3.67 -5.95 -20.04
CA VAL A 506 -2.51 -5.11 -19.74
C VAL A 506 -1.38 -6.06 -19.36
N ASN A 507 -0.19 -5.94 -19.97
CA ASN A 507 1.02 -6.71 -19.61
C ASN A 507 0.84 -8.25 -19.49
N GLY A 508 0.08 -8.89 -20.39
CA GLY A 508 -0.08 -10.36 -20.40
C GLY A 508 -1.08 -10.90 -19.37
N CYS A 509 -1.84 -10.02 -18.69
CA CYS A 509 -2.95 -10.39 -17.83
C CYS A 509 -4.13 -10.92 -18.67
N ILE A 510 -4.13 -12.21 -19.00
CA ILE A 510 -5.29 -12.92 -19.55
C ILE A 510 -6.08 -13.47 -18.35
N GLY A 511 -7.30 -12.98 -18.13
CA GLY A 511 -8.22 -13.56 -17.14
C GLY A 511 -8.41 -12.81 -15.82
N GLY A 512 -8.13 -11.50 -15.76
CA GLY A 512 -8.87 -10.61 -14.84
C GLY A 512 -10.37 -10.66 -15.18
N PRO A 513 -11.30 -10.35 -14.27
CA PRO A 513 -12.73 -10.62 -14.47
C PRO A 513 -13.22 -9.96 -15.76
N ALA A 514 -13.36 -10.78 -16.80
CA ALA A 514 -14.15 -10.45 -17.96
C ALA A 514 -15.57 -10.33 -17.43
N ILE A 515 -16.14 -9.14 -17.55
CA ILE A 515 -17.59 -8.97 -17.49
C ILE A 515 -18.13 -9.84 -18.63
N ASN A 516 -18.61 -11.04 -18.31
CA ASN A 516 -19.34 -11.86 -19.27
C ASN A 516 -20.71 -11.17 -19.48
N PRO A 517 -21.02 -10.60 -20.65
CA PRO A 517 -22.30 -9.91 -20.88
C PRO A 517 -23.41 -10.86 -21.34
N GLY A 518 -23.22 -12.19 -21.32
CA GLY A 518 -24.24 -13.10 -21.88
C GLY A 518 -24.17 -14.50 -21.31
N SER A 519 -25.06 -14.80 -20.36
CA SER A 519 -25.74 -16.10 -20.20
C SER A 519 -26.56 -16.08 -18.90
N ALA A 520 -27.60 -15.25 -18.89
CA ALA A 520 -28.78 -15.54 -18.10
C ALA A 520 -29.94 -15.54 -19.09
N THR A 521 -30.16 -16.68 -19.75
CA THR A 521 -31.48 -17.00 -20.29
C THR A 521 -32.42 -17.04 -19.09
N ILE A 522 -33.20 -15.96 -18.93
CA ILE A 522 -34.37 -15.96 -18.06
C ILE A 522 -35.38 -16.87 -18.75
N ASP A 523 -35.55 -18.06 -18.21
CA ASP A 523 -36.68 -18.91 -18.52
C ASP A 523 -37.90 -18.31 -17.82
N VAL A 524 -38.77 -17.65 -18.59
CA VAL A 524 -40.06 -17.13 -18.14
C VAL A 524 -41.03 -18.30 -18.02
N GLY A 525 -40.91 -19.03 -16.91
CA GLY A 525 -41.92 -19.96 -16.44
C GLY A 525 -43.04 -19.20 -15.72
N ALA A 526 -44.27 -19.39 -16.20
CA ALA A 526 -45.49 -18.72 -15.79
C ALA A 526 -45.75 -18.77 -14.26
N ALA A 527 -46.09 -17.62 -13.68
CA ALA A 527 -46.68 -17.51 -12.37
C ALA A 527 -48.20 -17.75 -12.48
N GLU A 528 -48.70 -18.80 -11.82
CA GLU A 528 -50.12 -18.93 -11.49
C GLU A 528 -50.41 -18.17 -10.18
N GLU A 529 -51.45 -17.33 -10.23
CA GLU A 529 -51.99 -16.56 -9.12
C GLU A 529 -52.85 -17.41 -8.17
N SER A 530 -52.72 -17.19 -6.86
CA SER A 530 -53.85 -17.26 -5.91
C SER A 530 -53.49 -16.70 -4.53
N PRO A 531 -54.46 -16.22 -3.73
CA PRO A 531 -54.40 -14.88 -3.18
C PRO A 531 -54.28 -14.83 -1.66
N ALA A 532 -54.01 -13.61 -1.20
CA ALA A 532 -53.94 -13.18 0.18
C ALA A 532 -55.17 -13.52 1.02
N THR A 533 -54.92 -13.90 2.28
CA THR A 533 -55.88 -13.77 3.38
C THR A 533 -55.23 -12.99 4.52
N ALA A 534 -55.89 -11.88 4.87
CA ALA A 534 -55.59 -10.99 5.98
C ALA A 534 -55.75 -11.71 7.33
N VAL A 535 -54.93 -11.32 8.31
CA VAL A 535 -55.15 -11.65 9.71
C VAL A 535 -55.24 -10.34 10.49
N GLN A 536 -56.42 -10.13 11.09
CA GLN A 536 -56.74 -9.04 11.99
C GLN A 536 -56.16 -9.29 13.40
N ASP A 537 -55.83 -8.20 14.06
CA ASP A 537 -55.48 -8.09 15.47
C ASP A 537 -56.58 -8.62 16.41
N GLU A 538 -56.18 -9.36 17.45
CA GLU A 538 -56.93 -9.43 18.71
C GLU A 538 -55.95 -9.53 19.90
N TYR A 539 -56.00 -8.50 20.75
CA TYR A 539 -55.44 -8.47 22.10
C TYR A 539 -56.21 -9.43 23.04
N PRO A 540 -55.59 -9.84 24.15
CA PRO A 540 -56.34 -9.79 25.41
C PRO A 540 -55.59 -9.07 26.54
N SER A 541 -56.41 -8.37 27.31
CA SER A 541 -56.21 -7.64 28.54
C SER A 541 -55.94 -8.53 29.77
N GLY A 542 -55.18 -8.00 30.74
CA GLY A 542 -55.61 -8.02 32.16
C GLY A 542 -54.77 -8.79 33.19
N LEU A 543 -54.02 -8.02 34.00
CA LEU A 543 -53.90 -8.00 35.48
C LEU A 543 -53.61 -9.32 36.26
N SER A 544 -52.51 -9.37 37.05
CA SER A 544 -52.49 -8.98 38.48
C SER A 544 -51.18 -9.39 39.20
N GLU A 545 -50.71 -8.48 40.07
CA GLU A 545 -49.79 -8.59 41.23
C GLU A 545 -49.26 -9.98 41.69
N LYS A 546 -47.93 -10.11 41.79
CA LYS A 546 -47.16 -10.10 43.05
C LYS A 546 -45.66 -10.10 42.80
#